data_AF-A0A356AQP8-F1
#
_entry.id   AF-A0A356AQP8-F1
#
_cell.length_a   1.000
_cell.length_b   1.000
_cell.length_c   1.000
_cell.angle_alpha   90.00
_cell.angle_beta   90.00
_cell.angle_gamma   90.00
#
_symmetry.space_group_name_H-M   'P 1'
#
loop_
_entity.id
_entity.type
_entity.pdbx_description
1 polymer ?
#
loop_
_entity_poly.entity_id
_entity_poly.type
_entity_poly.pdbx_seq_one_letter_code
_entity_poly.pdbx_strand_id
1 'polypeptide(L)'
;LGHSVNDQVVAGKSGWLYFDKTLPDYTGENIMSEYEIEKLVRIIQIQSDWLKQKGIKFVFMPVPNKNTIYPEYMPRRYGEKAVTNIELLNKAFADTDINYINLVDLYSRVEDDIVYQKKDTHWNGTGAIIALEEILDVMGVSDLSLSSYIVERKIRTGDLGNMLLPSAGMTDTQPVIEMEKKYQTIGKIRTLEDLTIETKSDGMDRDVLMFRDSFANTLIPVMSNLFEFCYYSRSVPYDYRILESRDFDVVISEIVERNLTDLIHNVPIMPAQPLKDPDFKNSEAIDQKMIIQIEQEQGLTKISGFIPGLLSNEIYIEADQKIYAAFPVLTEQMQERYYDENGSGFTLFLNHPISNDTVIKGFIRYQDNIVSIQSLSY
;
A
#
# COMPACT_ATOMS: atom_id res chain seq x y z
N LEU A 1 4.22 13.64 35.86
CA LEU A 1 5.27 13.00 35.05
C LEU A 1 4.85 11.54 34.85
N GLY A 2 4.25 11.22 33.71
CA GLY A 2 3.80 9.87 33.39
C GLY A 2 4.88 9.19 32.56
N HIS A 3 5.74 8.41 33.20
CA HIS A 3 6.54 7.43 32.48
C HIS A 3 5.58 6.30 32.08
N SER A 4 5.42 6.07 30.78
CA SER A 4 4.70 4.91 30.28
C SER A 4 5.44 3.65 30.76
N VAL A 5 4.69 2.66 31.23
CA VAL A 5 5.23 1.36 31.70
C VAL A 5 5.60 0.47 30.51
N ASN A 6 5.32 0.92 29.28
CA ASN A 6 5.68 0.26 28.04
C ASN A 6 6.21 1.31 27.05
N ASP A 7 7.44 1.15 26.59
CA ASP A 7 8.08 2.05 25.61
C ASP A 7 7.32 2.10 24.28
N GLN A 8 6.39 1.17 24.06
CA GLN A 8 5.58 1.08 22.84
C GLN A 8 4.31 1.94 22.82
N VAL A 9 3.97 2.62 23.93
CA VAL A 9 2.73 3.39 24.04
C VAL A 9 2.98 4.82 24.52
N VAL A 10 2.43 5.77 23.79
CA VAL A 10 2.45 7.19 24.12
C VAL A 10 1.13 7.59 24.75
N ALA A 11 1.17 7.95 26.04
CA ALA A 11 0.00 8.51 26.73
C ALA A 11 -0.26 9.97 26.30
N GLY A 12 -1.34 10.18 25.56
CA GLY A 12 -1.88 11.46 25.11
C GLY A 12 -2.75 12.17 26.15
N LYS A 13 -3.32 13.31 25.74
CA LYS A 13 -4.28 14.08 26.53
C LYS A 13 -5.64 13.37 26.54
N SER A 14 -6.48 13.67 27.53
CA SER A 14 -7.87 13.20 27.59
C SER A 14 -8.05 11.67 27.44
N GLY A 15 -7.06 10.89 27.89
CA GLY A 15 -7.11 9.43 27.85
C GLY A 15 -6.80 8.79 26.50
N TRP A 16 -6.37 9.56 25.50
CA TRP A 16 -5.90 9.03 24.22
C TRP A 16 -4.56 8.32 24.38
N LEU A 17 -4.39 7.20 23.67
CA LEU A 17 -3.14 6.47 23.56
C LEU A 17 -2.67 6.50 22.11
N TYR A 18 -1.38 6.61 21.87
CA TYR A 18 -0.80 6.52 20.54
C TYR A 18 0.29 5.45 20.52
N PHE A 19 0.57 4.93 19.33
CA PHE A 19 1.64 3.99 19.12
C PHE A 19 2.97 4.75 19.06
N ASP A 20 4.01 4.25 19.71
CA ASP A 20 5.33 4.88 19.66
C ASP A 20 5.88 4.95 18.23
N LYS A 21 5.62 3.92 17.42
CA LYS A 21 6.15 3.81 16.05
C LYS A 21 5.57 4.82 15.08
N THR A 22 4.51 5.55 15.44
CA THR A 22 3.99 6.66 14.62
C THR A 22 4.58 7.99 15.03
N LEU A 23 5.44 8.05 16.06
CA LEU A 23 6.13 9.28 16.47
C LEU A 23 7.06 9.83 15.39
N PRO A 24 7.90 9.02 14.72
CA PRO A 24 8.80 9.55 13.70
C PRO A 24 8.06 10.23 12.54
N ASP A 25 6.90 9.70 12.13
CA ASP A 25 6.05 10.34 11.12
C ASP A 25 5.47 11.67 11.63
N TYR A 26 5.06 11.71 12.91
CA TYR A 26 4.47 12.90 13.53
C TYR A 26 5.48 14.03 13.80
N THR A 27 6.71 13.69 14.20
CA THR A 27 7.77 14.68 14.49
C THR A 27 8.56 15.08 13.25
N GLY A 28 8.36 14.38 12.13
CA GLY A 28 9.07 14.62 10.88
C GLY A 28 10.45 13.97 10.79
N GLU A 29 10.72 12.97 11.64
CA GLU A 29 11.97 12.19 11.63
C GLU A 29 11.98 11.10 10.54
N ASN A 30 10.81 10.64 10.09
CA ASN A 30 10.65 9.60 9.06
C ASN A 30 9.91 10.14 7.83
N ILE A 31 10.38 11.25 7.28
CA ILE A 31 9.77 11.86 6.08
C ILE A 31 10.51 11.39 4.82
N MET A 32 9.75 10.82 3.90
CA MET A 32 10.22 10.46 2.56
C MET A 32 10.64 11.72 1.80
N SER A 33 11.77 11.63 1.13
CA SER A 33 12.20 12.64 0.16
C SER A 33 11.23 12.75 -1.01
N GLU A 34 11.29 13.86 -1.76
CA GLU A 34 10.52 14.05 -2.99
C GLU A 34 10.73 12.88 -3.97
N TYR A 35 11.99 12.42 -4.11
CA TYR A 35 12.34 11.26 -4.92
C TYR A 35 11.64 9.97 -4.46
N GLU A 36 11.53 9.72 -3.16
CA GLU A 36 10.86 8.55 -2.60
C GLU A 36 9.33 8.62 -2.74
N ILE A 37 8.75 9.82 -2.63
CA ILE A 37 7.32 10.03 -2.89
C ILE A 37 7.01 9.76 -4.37
N GLU A 38 7.80 10.31 -5.30
CA GLU A 38 7.68 10.04 -6.73
C GLU A 38 7.89 8.55 -7.06
N LYS A 39 8.83 7.90 -6.37
CA LYS A 39 9.08 6.47 -6.47
C LYS A 39 7.83 5.67 -6.08
N LEU A 40 7.21 6.01 -4.96
CA LEU A 40 5.99 5.38 -4.49
C LEU A 40 4.84 5.59 -5.49
N VAL A 41 4.61 6.82 -5.96
CA VAL A 41 3.61 7.12 -7.00
C VAL A 41 3.85 6.26 -8.23
N ARG A 42 5.10 6.14 -8.69
CA ARG A 42 5.45 5.31 -9.85
C ARG A 42 5.17 3.83 -9.64
N ILE A 43 5.44 3.28 -8.46
CA ILE A 43 5.13 1.88 -8.11
C ILE A 43 3.62 1.65 -8.16
N ILE A 44 2.83 2.58 -7.62
CA ILE A 44 1.36 2.50 -7.67
C ILE A 44 0.83 2.67 -9.10
N GLN A 45 1.41 3.57 -9.91
CA GLN A 45 1.04 3.75 -11.32
C GLN A 45 1.27 2.47 -12.14
N ILE A 46 2.43 1.81 -11.99
CA ILE A 46 2.73 0.56 -12.70
C ILE A 46 1.69 -0.53 -12.39
N GLN A 47 1.26 -0.65 -11.13
CA GLN A 47 0.20 -1.58 -10.73
C GLN A 47 -1.16 -1.17 -11.33
N SER A 48 -1.51 0.11 -11.25
CA SER A 48 -2.74 0.69 -11.79
C SER A 48 -2.87 0.42 -13.30
N ASP A 49 -1.84 0.77 -14.08
CA ASP A 49 -1.82 0.58 -15.53
C ASP A 49 -1.93 -0.88 -15.93
N TRP A 50 -1.25 -1.76 -15.19
CA TRP A 50 -1.27 -3.20 -15.45
C TRP A 50 -2.65 -3.81 -15.19
N LEU A 51 -3.32 -3.42 -14.10
CA LEU A 51 -4.69 -3.86 -13.79
C LEU A 51 -5.71 -3.28 -14.78
N LYS A 52 -5.57 -2.01 -15.15
CA LYS A 52 -6.40 -1.33 -16.15
C LYS A 52 -6.34 -2.03 -17.51
N GLN A 53 -5.16 -2.51 -17.93
CA GLN A 53 -5.02 -3.30 -19.16
C GLN A 53 -5.75 -4.64 -19.13
N LYS A 54 -6.02 -5.18 -17.93
CA LYS A 54 -6.81 -6.40 -17.72
C LYS A 54 -8.30 -6.13 -17.50
N GLY A 55 -8.72 -4.86 -17.52
CA GLY A 55 -10.10 -4.48 -17.21
C GLY A 55 -10.43 -4.57 -15.71
N ILE A 56 -9.43 -4.69 -14.85
CA ILE A 56 -9.58 -4.79 -13.40
C ILE A 56 -9.49 -3.39 -12.80
N LYS A 57 -10.46 -3.00 -11.97
CA LYS A 57 -10.43 -1.71 -11.29
C LYS A 57 -9.44 -1.76 -10.13
N PHE A 58 -8.55 -0.79 -10.04
CA PHE A 58 -7.61 -0.67 -8.94
C PHE A 58 -8.02 0.47 -8.01
N VAL A 59 -7.82 0.29 -6.70
CA VAL A 59 -8.00 1.32 -5.66
C VAL A 59 -6.81 1.29 -4.71
N PHE A 60 -6.12 2.41 -4.55
CA PHE A 60 -5.08 2.59 -3.53
C PHE A 60 -5.63 3.39 -2.34
N MET A 61 -5.59 2.83 -1.13
CA MET A 61 -6.15 3.44 0.07
C MET A 61 -5.09 3.50 1.18
N PRO A 62 -4.29 4.58 1.22
CA PRO A 62 -3.42 4.82 2.36
C PRO A 62 -4.25 5.25 3.57
N VAL A 63 -4.07 4.58 4.71
CA VAL A 63 -4.79 4.88 5.95
C VAL A 63 -3.95 5.78 6.85
N PRO A 64 -4.42 6.97 7.25
CA PRO A 64 -3.62 7.88 8.07
C PRO A 64 -3.31 7.28 9.45
N ASN A 65 -2.18 7.67 10.02
CA ASN A 65 -1.92 7.39 11.42
C ASN A 65 -2.90 8.17 12.31
N LYS A 66 -3.22 7.64 13.49
CA LYS A 66 -4.14 8.30 14.42
C LYS A 66 -3.66 9.69 14.88
N ASN A 67 -2.34 9.89 14.99
CA ASN A 67 -1.74 11.19 15.33
C ASN A 67 -1.69 12.16 14.14
N THR A 68 -1.94 11.70 12.91
CA THR A 68 -2.17 12.56 11.74
C THR A 68 -3.55 13.18 11.79
N ILE A 69 -4.57 12.40 12.17
CA ILE A 69 -5.97 12.84 12.28
C ILE A 69 -6.25 13.60 13.57
N TYR A 70 -5.69 13.16 14.69
CA TYR A 70 -5.94 13.74 16.02
C TYR A 70 -4.66 14.26 16.68
N PRO A 71 -3.95 15.25 16.12
CA PRO A 71 -2.74 15.80 16.71
C PRO A 71 -3.01 16.58 18.02
N GLU A 72 -4.22 17.09 18.24
CA GLU A 72 -4.56 17.92 19.40
C GLU A 72 -4.47 17.17 20.74
N TYR A 73 -4.66 15.84 20.72
CA TYR A 73 -4.47 15.01 21.92
C TYR A 73 -3.03 14.48 22.07
N MET A 74 -2.11 14.81 21.16
CA MET A 74 -0.69 14.48 21.35
C MET A 74 -0.07 15.29 22.52
N PRO A 75 0.85 14.70 23.30
CA PRO A 75 1.54 15.41 24.36
C PRO A 75 2.42 16.55 23.83
N ARG A 76 2.34 17.72 24.45
CA ARG A 76 3.12 18.92 24.07
C ARG A 76 4.64 18.68 23.98
N ARG A 77 5.17 17.68 24.70
CA ARG A 77 6.61 17.33 24.69
C ARG A 77 7.12 16.86 23.33
N TYR A 78 6.25 16.43 22.41
CA TYR A 78 6.61 16.01 21.06
C TYR A 78 6.47 17.13 20.02
N GLY A 79 6.15 18.36 20.44
CA GLY A 79 5.98 19.48 19.52
C GLY A 79 4.67 19.43 18.72
N GLU A 80 4.63 20.26 17.68
CA GLU A 80 3.53 20.33 16.73
C GLU A 80 3.69 19.25 15.65
N LYS A 81 2.58 18.84 15.04
CA LYS A 81 2.58 17.86 13.95
C LYS A 81 3.38 18.39 12.75
N ALA A 82 4.34 17.62 12.27
CA ALA A 82 5.02 17.88 11.02
C ALA A 82 4.10 17.58 9.81
N VAL A 83 4.56 17.93 8.60
CA VAL A 83 3.97 17.39 7.37
C VAL A 83 4.25 15.90 7.32
N THR A 84 3.24 15.11 6.98
CA THR A 84 3.32 13.65 6.96
C THR A 84 3.52 13.07 5.56
N ASN A 85 4.02 11.83 5.49
CA ASN A 85 4.20 11.12 4.22
C ASN A 85 2.88 10.95 3.45
N ILE A 86 1.76 10.68 4.14
CA ILE A 86 0.45 10.57 3.49
C ILE A 86 -0.02 11.91 2.91
N GLU A 87 0.26 13.05 3.57
CA GLU A 87 -0.05 14.38 3.03
C GLU A 87 0.79 14.72 1.80
N LEU A 88 2.09 14.38 1.81
CA LEU A 88 2.97 14.52 0.64
C LEU A 88 2.49 13.65 -0.53
N LEU A 89 2.11 12.40 -0.22
CA LEU A 89 1.63 11.45 -1.22
C LEU A 89 0.28 11.89 -1.82
N ASN A 90 -0.66 12.39 -1.00
CA ASN A 90 -1.93 12.95 -1.47
C ASN A 90 -1.71 14.13 -2.43
N LYS A 91 -0.73 15.00 -2.14
CA LYS A 91 -0.36 16.09 -3.05
C LYS A 91 0.20 15.55 -4.36
N ALA A 92 1.05 14.53 -4.32
CA ALA A 92 1.65 13.94 -5.52
C ALA A 92 0.64 13.19 -6.39
N PHE A 93 -0.40 12.58 -5.82
CA PHE A 93 -1.45 11.91 -6.58
C PHE A 93 -2.40 12.85 -7.32
N ALA A 94 -2.47 14.14 -6.95
CA ALA A 94 -3.42 15.10 -7.54
C ALA A 94 -3.28 15.24 -9.07
N ASP A 95 -2.10 14.99 -9.61
CA ASP A 95 -1.78 15.08 -11.04
C ASP A 95 -1.76 13.71 -11.75
N THR A 96 -2.29 12.66 -11.12
CA THR A 96 -2.30 11.28 -11.66
C THR A 96 -3.70 10.79 -12.03
N ASP A 97 -3.80 9.72 -12.81
CA ASP A 97 -5.07 9.03 -13.11
C ASP A 97 -5.34 7.82 -12.19
N ILE A 98 -4.58 7.71 -11.09
CA ILE A 98 -4.70 6.62 -10.12
C ILE A 98 -5.97 6.85 -9.29
N ASN A 99 -6.82 5.82 -9.18
CA ASN A 99 -7.90 5.84 -8.20
C ASN A 99 -7.29 5.66 -6.81
N TYR A 100 -7.17 6.76 -6.06
CA TYR A 100 -6.70 6.75 -4.69
C TYR A 100 -7.75 7.38 -3.76
N ILE A 101 -7.78 6.91 -2.51
CA ILE A 101 -8.70 7.44 -1.49
C ILE A 101 -7.94 8.34 -0.53
N ASN A 102 -8.28 9.63 -0.50
CA ASN A 102 -7.71 10.60 0.43
C ASN A 102 -8.46 10.59 1.77
N LEU A 103 -8.14 9.63 2.64
CA LEU A 103 -8.77 9.53 3.96
C LEU A 103 -8.44 10.70 4.89
N VAL A 104 -7.33 11.42 4.69
CA VAL A 104 -7.01 12.62 5.49
C VAL A 104 -8.05 13.71 5.22
N ASP A 105 -8.33 13.98 3.95
CA ASP A 105 -9.34 14.96 3.53
C ASP A 105 -10.75 14.51 3.95
N LEU A 106 -11.11 13.24 3.73
CA LEU A 106 -12.41 12.69 4.14
C LEU A 106 -12.64 12.81 5.65
N TYR A 107 -11.68 12.40 6.48
CA TYR A 107 -11.82 12.48 7.93
C TYR A 107 -11.78 13.91 8.46
N SER A 108 -11.14 14.86 7.77
CA SER A 108 -11.16 16.27 8.16
C SER A 108 -12.55 16.92 8.05
N ARG A 109 -13.45 16.32 7.23
CA ARG A 109 -14.83 16.78 7.01
C ARG A 109 -15.85 16.12 7.95
N VAL A 110 -15.43 15.17 8.77
CA VAL A 110 -16.31 14.50 9.74
C VAL A 110 -16.51 15.44 10.92
N GLU A 111 -17.69 16.05 11.00
CA GLU A 111 -18.06 16.91 12.13
C GLU A 111 -18.55 16.06 13.31
N ASP A 112 -18.17 16.44 14.53
CA ASP A 112 -18.61 15.88 15.82
C ASP A 112 -18.33 14.40 16.11
N ASP A 113 -18.01 13.58 15.11
CA ASP A 113 -17.71 12.15 15.28
C ASP A 113 -16.22 11.85 15.42
N ILE A 114 -15.93 10.82 16.23
CA ILE A 114 -14.59 10.23 16.33
C ILE A 114 -14.52 9.05 15.36
N VAL A 115 -13.47 8.98 14.55
CA VAL A 115 -13.24 7.90 13.57
C VAL A 115 -12.14 6.91 13.99
N TYR A 116 -11.48 7.15 15.12
CA TYR A 116 -10.49 6.24 15.71
C TYR A 116 -10.83 5.80 17.13
N GLN A 117 -10.33 4.62 17.49
CA GLN A 117 -10.42 4.16 18.86
C GLN A 117 -9.43 4.95 19.74
N LYS A 118 -9.88 5.45 20.90
CA LYS A 118 -9.02 6.27 21.78
C LYS A 118 -7.82 5.49 22.33
N LYS A 119 -8.00 4.20 22.60
CA LYS A 119 -7.06 3.31 23.30
C LYS A 119 -6.50 2.18 22.43
N ASP A 120 -6.60 2.30 21.12
CA ASP A 120 -6.15 1.31 20.13
C ASP A 120 -5.60 2.05 18.89
N THR A 121 -4.73 1.44 18.09
CA THR A 121 -4.15 2.08 16.91
C THR A 121 -5.12 2.27 15.74
N HIS A 122 -6.18 1.48 15.66
CA HIS A 122 -7.07 1.38 14.51
C HIS A 122 -8.20 2.42 14.53
N TRP A 123 -8.83 2.58 13.36
CA TRP A 123 -10.12 3.25 13.26
C TRP A 123 -11.20 2.52 14.10
N ASN A 124 -12.31 3.20 14.34
CA ASN A 124 -13.53 2.57 14.85
C ASN A 124 -14.50 2.25 13.70
N GLY A 125 -15.72 1.83 14.02
CA GLY A 125 -16.72 1.49 13.01
C GLY A 125 -17.07 2.66 12.08
N THR A 126 -17.09 3.90 12.58
CA THR A 126 -17.38 5.10 11.77
C THR A 126 -16.28 5.33 10.72
N GLY A 127 -15.01 5.33 11.13
CA GLY A 127 -13.90 5.51 10.19
C GLY A 127 -13.86 4.42 9.12
N ALA A 128 -14.05 3.17 9.53
CA ALA A 128 -14.11 2.03 8.62
C ALA A 128 -15.26 2.13 7.61
N ILE A 129 -16.46 2.56 8.03
CA ILE A 129 -17.60 2.73 7.12
C ILE A 129 -17.37 3.85 6.12
N ILE A 130 -16.82 5.00 6.54
CA ILE A 130 -16.49 6.10 5.62
C ILE A 130 -15.49 5.64 4.56
N ALA A 131 -14.44 4.93 4.96
CA ALA A 131 -13.47 4.37 4.03
C ALA A 131 -14.11 3.36 3.06
N LEU A 132 -15.02 2.51 3.54
CA LEU A 132 -15.71 1.53 2.71
C LEU A 132 -16.71 2.16 1.74
N GLU A 133 -17.47 3.16 2.17
CA GLU A 133 -18.39 3.89 1.30
C GLU A 133 -17.63 4.59 0.16
N GLU A 134 -16.45 5.14 0.42
CA GLU A 134 -15.59 5.68 -0.64
C GLU A 134 -15.04 4.60 -1.60
N ILE A 135 -14.62 3.44 -1.07
CA ILE A 135 -14.26 2.29 -1.91
C ILE A 135 -15.43 1.93 -2.84
N LEU A 136 -16.64 1.85 -2.30
CA LEU A 136 -17.85 1.52 -3.06
C LEU A 136 -18.17 2.60 -4.12
N ASP A 137 -18.01 3.87 -3.81
CA ASP A 137 -18.22 4.97 -4.78
C ASP A 137 -17.23 4.87 -5.95
N VAL A 138 -15.94 4.65 -5.67
CA VAL A 138 -14.92 4.40 -6.70
C VAL A 138 -15.29 3.18 -7.54
N MET A 139 -15.90 2.16 -6.95
CA MET A 139 -16.40 0.98 -7.64
C MET A 139 -17.65 1.24 -8.49
N GLY A 140 -18.35 2.36 -8.29
CA GLY A 140 -19.61 2.72 -8.95
C GLY A 140 -20.86 2.22 -8.23
N VAL A 141 -20.75 1.99 -6.91
CA VAL A 141 -21.81 1.50 -6.02
C VAL A 141 -22.14 2.61 -4.99
N SER A 142 -22.74 3.70 -5.46
CA SER A 142 -22.97 4.91 -4.65
C SER A 142 -24.25 4.90 -3.80
N ASP A 143 -25.20 4.01 -4.07
CA ASP A 143 -26.53 4.02 -3.44
C ASP A 143 -26.60 3.24 -2.11
N LEU A 144 -25.49 2.63 -1.68
CA LEU A 144 -25.44 1.80 -0.48
C LEU A 144 -24.91 2.61 0.72
N SER A 145 -25.80 3.05 1.61
CA SER A 145 -25.39 3.60 2.90
C SER A 145 -25.26 2.51 3.96
N LEU A 146 -24.09 2.48 4.61
CA LEU A 146 -23.73 1.52 5.65
C LEU A 146 -23.77 2.12 7.06
N SER A 147 -23.98 3.43 7.17
CA SER A 147 -24.10 4.17 8.44
C SER A 147 -25.11 3.55 9.43
N SER A 148 -26.19 2.94 8.92
CA SER A 148 -27.23 2.29 9.75
C SER A 148 -26.75 1.05 10.53
N TYR A 149 -25.61 0.48 10.16
CA TYR A 149 -24.99 -0.65 10.86
C TYR A 149 -24.03 -0.22 11.98
N ILE A 150 -23.81 1.09 12.14
CA ILE A 150 -22.97 1.63 13.22
C ILE A 150 -23.77 1.62 14.52
N VAL A 151 -23.22 0.97 15.53
CA VAL A 151 -23.82 0.91 16.87
C VAL A 151 -22.78 1.15 17.95
N GLU A 152 -23.19 1.81 19.03
CA GLU A 152 -22.34 2.00 20.20
C GLU A 152 -22.25 0.71 21.02
N ARG A 153 -21.02 0.24 21.26
CA ARG A 153 -20.75 -0.93 22.10
C ARG A 153 -19.59 -0.68 23.03
N LYS A 154 -19.75 -1.16 24.27
CA LYS A 154 -18.65 -1.28 25.21
C LYS A 154 -17.84 -2.52 24.85
N ILE A 155 -16.68 -2.32 24.24
CA ILE A 155 -15.78 -3.40 23.83
C ILE A 155 -14.48 -3.34 24.60
N ARG A 156 -13.78 -4.48 24.67
CA ARG A 156 -12.40 -4.50 25.17
C ARG A 156 -11.52 -3.83 24.13
N THR A 157 -10.84 -2.76 24.52
CA THR A 157 -9.89 -2.03 23.67
C THR A 157 -8.82 -2.99 23.20
N GLY A 158 -8.38 -2.87 21.95
CA GLY A 158 -7.41 -3.80 21.38
C GLY A 158 -5.98 -3.49 21.80
N ASP A 159 -5.11 -3.20 20.84
CA ASP A 159 -3.67 -3.37 20.93
C ASP A 159 -2.98 -2.52 22.01
N LEU A 160 -3.12 -1.19 22.01
CA LEU A 160 -2.42 -0.31 22.97
C LEU A 160 -2.94 -0.47 24.40
N GLY A 161 -4.25 -0.67 24.57
CA GLY A 161 -4.86 -0.95 25.86
C GLY A 161 -4.36 -2.27 26.45
N ASN A 162 -4.24 -3.32 25.63
CA ASN A 162 -3.66 -4.60 26.03
C ASN A 162 -2.15 -4.50 26.29
N MET A 163 -1.42 -3.64 25.57
CA MET A 163 0.01 -3.39 25.82
C MET A 163 0.27 -2.67 27.15
N LEU A 164 -0.63 -1.77 27.57
CA LEU A 164 -0.51 -1.06 28.86
C LEU A 164 -0.99 -1.89 30.05
N LEU A 165 -2.07 -2.65 29.90
CA LEU A 165 -2.64 -3.48 30.98
C LEU A 165 -2.98 -4.90 30.48
N PRO A 166 -1.97 -5.75 30.21
CA PRO A 166 -2.20 -7.08 29.64
C PRO A 166 -3.12 -7.99 30.47
N SER A 167 -3.10 -7.84 31.80
CA SER A 167 -3.83 -8.68 32.74
C SER A 167 -5.28 -8.24 33.01
N ALA A 168 -5.59 -6.96 32.82
CA ALA A 168 -6.93 -6.41 33.08
C ALA A 168 -7.66 -6.02 31.78
N GLY A 169 -6.92 -5.74 30.71
CA GLY A 169 -7.42 -5.06 29.52
C GLY A 169 -7.92 -3.65 29.85
N MET A 170 -8.33 -2.92 28.82
CA MET A 170 -9.16 -1.74 28.98
C MET A 170 -10.47 -1.96 28.21
N THR A 171 -11.53 -1.27 28.61
CA THR A 171 -12.77 -1.21 27.83
C THR A 171 -13.07 0.23 27.47
N ASP A 172 -13.68 0.43 26.31
CA ASP A 172 -14.22 1.71 25.89
C ASP A 172 -15.55 1.51 25.17
N THR A 173 -16.44 2.50 25.26
CA THR A 173 -17.66 2.53 24.45
C THR A 173 -17.33 3.28 23.18
N GLN A 174 -17.53 2.63 22.04
CA GLN A 174 -17.22 3.21 20.74
C GLN A 174 -18.12 2.66 19.63
N PRO A 175 -18.21 3.39 18.50
CA PRO A 175 -18.83 2.91 17.28
C PRO A 175 -18.20 1.61 16.82
N VAL A 176 -19.03 0.58 16.62
CA VAL A 176 -18.66 -0.67 15.95
C VAL A 176 -19.66 -0.96 14.84
N ILE A 177 -19.24 -1.78 13.87
CA ILE A 177 -20.12 -2.22 12.79
C ILE A 177 -20.77 -3.53 13.23
N GLU A 178 -22.09 -3.54 13.31
CA GLU A 178 -22.86 -4.77 13.56
C GLU A 178 -23.74 -5.09 12.35
N MET A 179 -23.38 -6.15 11.65
CA MET A 179 -24.15 -6.70 10.54
C MET A 179 -24.34 -8.20 10.73
N GLU A 180 -25.52 -8.70 10.36
CA GLU A 180 -25.77 -10.15 10.31
C GLU A 180 -24.78 -10.81 9.35
N LYS A 181 -24.06 -11.83 9.80
CA LYS A 181 -23.10 -12.56 8.96
C LYS A 181 -23.84 -13.38 7.90
N LYS A 182 -23.60 -13.07 6.62
CA LYS A 182 -24.16 -13.73 5.43
C LYS A 182 -23.10 -14.39 4.54
N TYR A 183 -21.82 -14.28 4.91
CA TYR A 183 -20.71 -14.91 4.20
C TYR A 183 -20.22 -16.20 4.87
N GLN A 184 -19.56 -17.04 4.09
CA GLN A 184 -18.83 -18.22 4.52
C GLN A 184 -17.35 -18.04 4.23
N THR A 185 -16.49 -18.62 5.08
CA THR A 185 -15.05 -18.65 4.83
C THR A 185 -14.71 -19.88 4.01
N ILE A 186 -13.85 -19.73 3.00
CA ILE A 186 -13.34 -20.87 2.24
C ILE A 186 -12.10 -21.39 2.97
N GLY A 187 -12.18 -22.61 3.48
CA GLY A 187 -11.15 -23.19 4.34
C GLY A 187 -11.29 -22.77 5.82
N LYS A 188 -10.26 -23.09 6.61
CA LYS A 188 -10.22 -22.80 8.04
C LYS A 188 -9.49 -21.50 8.28
N ILE A 189 -10.17 -20.53 8.87
CA ILE A 189 -9.55 -19.32 9.44
C ILE A 189 -9.41 -19.49 10.96
N ARG A 190 -8.30 -19.03 11.51
CA ARG A 190 -8.02 -18.94 12.95
C ARG A 190 -8.47 -17.59 13.49
N THR A 191 -8.09 -16.52 12.80
CA THR A 191 -8.41 -15.13 13.17
C THR A 191 -8.44 -14.26 11.91
N LEU A 192 -8.89 -13.01 12.04
CA LEU A 192 -8.76 -12.01 10.97
C LEU A 192 -7.32 -11.57 10.72
N GLU A 193 -6.38 -12.05 11.55
CA GLU A 193 -4.94 -11.81 11.41
C GLU A 193 -4.24 -12.87 10.53
N ASP A 194 -4.96 -13.86 10.00
CA ASP A 194 -4.35 -14.86 9.11
C ASP A 194 -3.77 -14.21 7.84
N LEU A 195 -2.68 -14.80 7.33
CA LEU A 195 -1.92 -14.29 6.18
C LEU A 195 -2.81 -14.14 4.94
N THR A 196 -3.73 -15.09 4.74
CA THR A 196 -4.73 -15.05 3.68
C THR A 196 -6.09 -15.44 4.23
N ILE A 197 -7.14 -14.80 3.71
CA ILE A 197 -8.53 -15.10 4.06
C ILE A 197 -9.33 -15.10 2.76
N GLU A 198 -10.12 -16.15 2.55
CA GLU A 198 -11.06 -16.27 1.44
C GLU A 198 -12.48 -16.36 1.96
N THR A 199 -13.39 -15.64 1.32
CA THR A 199 -14.79 -15.63 1.68
C THR A 199 -15.69 -15.70 0.47
N LYS A 200 -16.88 -16.27 0.65
CA LYS A 200 -17.95 -16.30 -0.35
C LYS A 200 -19.28 -15.87 0.27
N SER A 201 -20.08 -15.11 -0.45
CA SER A 201 -21.47 -14.79 -0.08
C SER A 201 -22.40 -14.73 -1.30
N ASP A 202 -23.70 -14.49 -1.05
CA ASP A 202 -24.68 -14.16 -2.10
C ASP A 202 -24.78 -12.63 -2.34
N GLY A 203 -23.67 -11.91 -2.10
CA GLY A 203 -23.55 -10.47 -2.31
C GLY A 203 -23.56 -10.05 -3.78
N MET A 204 -23.06 -8.86 -4.07
CA MET A 204 -22.88 -8.39 -5.44
C MET A 204 -21.97 -9.33 -6.22
N ASP A 205 -22.35 -9.64 -7.46
CA ASP A 205 -21.56 -10.43 -8.43
C ASP A 205 -20.29 -9.67 -8.84
N ARG A 206 -19.31 -9.70 -7.93
CA ARG A 206 -18.02 -9.03 -7.99
C ARG A 206 -17.02 -9.80 -7.14
N ASP A 207 -15.84 -10.01 -7.71
CA ASP A 207 -14.71 -10.63 -7.04
C ASP A 207 -13.67 -9.58 -6.64
N VAL A 208 -13.31 -9.55 -5.35
CA VAL A 208 -12.39 -8.55 -4.79
C VAL A 208 -11.11 -9.19 -4.28
N LEU A 209 -9.96 -8.69 -4.73
CA LEU A 209 -8.66 -8.95 -4.11
C LEU A 209 -8.28 -7.74 -3.28
N MET A 210 -7.90 -7.95 -2.02
CA MET A 210 -7.45 -6.88 -1.14
C MET A 210 -6.09 -7.22 -0.53
N PHE A 211 -5.05 -6.52 -0.98
CA PHE A 211 -3.80 -6.43 -0.22
C PHE A 211 -4.03 -5.46 0.94
N ARG A 212 -3.73 -5.89 2.17
CA ARG A 212 -4.14 -5.15 3.37
C ARG A 212 -3.16 -5.22 4.53
N ASP A 213 -3.32 -4.32 5.49
CA ASP A 213 -2.82 -4.43 6.85
C ASP A 213 -3.98 -4.71 7.86
N SER A 214 -3.71 -4.60 9.16
CA SER A 214 -4.70 -4.87 10.21
C SER A 214 -5.89 -3.88 10.24
N PHE A 215 -5.82 -2.71 9.61
CA PHE A 215 -6.94 -1.78 9.49
C PHE A 215 -8.12 -2.42 8.75
N ALA A 216 -7.85 -3.17 7.67
CA ALA A 216 -8.88 -3.90 6.95
C ALA A 216 -9.59 -4.99 7.78
N ASN A 217 -9.12 -5.36 8.98
CA ASN A 217 -9.83 -6.31 9.84
C ASN A 217 -11.26 -5.87 10.18
N THR A 218 -11.49 -4.55 10.28
CA THR A 218 -12.84 -3.99 10.50
C THR A 218 -13.69 -4.08 9.23
N LEU A 219 -13.05 -4.09 8.06
CA LEU A 219 -13.70 -4.14 6.75
C LEU A 219 -14.02 -5.57 6.30
N ILE A 220 -13.20 -6.56 6.66
CA ILE A 220 -13.34 -7.95 6.19
C ILE A 220 -14.78 -8.47 6.34
N PRO A 221 -15.42 -8.47 7.53
CA PRO A 221 -16.77 -9.01 7.67
C PRO A 221 -17.81 -8.26 6.83
N VAL A 222 -17.60 -6.95 6.62
CA VAL A 222 -18.53 -6.11 5.88
C VAL A 222 -18.41 -6.36 4.38
N MET A 223 -17.19 -6.26 3.85
CA MET A 223 -16.90 -6.54 2.45
C MET A 223 -17.27 -7.99 2.06
N SER A 224 -16.96 -8.96 2.93
CA SER A 224 -17.30 -10.37 2.68
C SER A 224 -18.80 -10.60 2.55
N ASN A 225 -19.63 -9.77 3.19
CA ASN A 225 -21.09 -9.78 3.05
C ASN A 225 -21.58 -9.08 1.78
N LEU A 226 -20.84 -8.09 1.29
CA LEU A 226 -21.24 -7.24 0.18
C LEU A 226 -20.88 -7.82 -1.19
N PHE A 227 -19.85 -8.66 -1.27
CA PHE A 227 -19.31 -9.19 -2.52
C PHE A 227 -19.43 -10.71 -2.60
N GLU A 228 -19.62 -11.25 -3.80
CA GLU A 228 -19.71 -12.69 -4.03
C GLU A 228 -18.44 -13.38 -3.53
N PHE A 229 -17.26 -12.85 -3.85
CA PHE A 229 -15.99 -13.41 -3.38
C PHE A 229 -15.02 -12.31 -2.93
N CYS A 230 -14.31 -12.56 -1.84
CA CYS A 230 -13.18 -11.74 -1.42
C CYS A 230 -11.97 -12.59 -1.07
N TYR A 231 -10.82 -12.20 -1.59
CA TYR A 231 -9.50 -12.69 -1.21
C TYR A 231 -8.73 -11.57 -0.51
N TYR A 232 -8.40 -11.77 0.76
CA TYR A 232 -7.60 -10.81 1.54
C TYR A 232 -6.19 -11.38 1.72
N SER A 233 -5.17 -10.55 1.51
CA SER A 233 -3.76 -10.91 1.67
C SER A 233 -3.03 -9.91 2.57
N ARG A 234 -2.30 -10.43 3.56
CA ARG A 234 -1.34 -9.64 4.35
C ARG A 234 0.09 -9.72 3.83
N SER A 235 0.33 -10.53 2.80
CA SER A 235 1.69 -10.83 2.35
C SER A 235 2.37 -9.58 1.82
N VAL A 236 3.62 -9.40 2.23
CA VAL A 236 4.56 -8.42 1.66
C VAL A 236 5.75 -9.22 1.12
N PRO A 237 6.16 -9.02 -0.14
CA PRO A 237 5.55 -8.14 -1.14
C PRO A 237 4.16 -8.63 -1.60
N TYR A 238 3.43 -7.74 -2.28
CA TYR A 238 2.17 -8.10 -2.93
C TYR A 238 2.41 -9.08 -4.07
N ASP A 239 1.70 -10.21 -4.03
CA ASP A 239 1.82 -11.27 -5.03
C ASP A 239 0.63 -11.25 -5.99
N TYR A 240 0.85 -10.66 -7.16
CA TYR A 240 -0.17 -10.52 -8.20
C TYR A 240 -0.40 -11.80 -9.00
N ARG A 241 0.38 -12.86 -8.79
CA ARG A 241 0.17 -14.15 -9.47
C ARG A 241 -1.14 -14.81 -9.04
N ILE A 242 -1.75 -14.39 -7.93
CA ILE A 242 -3.09 -14.84 -7.54
C ILE A 242 -4.12 -14.60 -8.65
N LEU A 243 -3.94 -13.57 -9.47
CA LEU A 243 -4.78 -13.24 -10.63
C LEU A 243 -4.67 -14.26 -11.78
N GLU A 244 -3.72 -15.21 -11.73
CA GLU A 244 -3.66 -16.34 -12.67
C GLU A 244 -4.58 -17.49 -12.25
N SER A 245 -4.97 -17.54 -10.97
CA SER A 245 -5.81 -18.60 -10.41
C SER A 245 -7.30 -18.26 -10.38
N ARG A 246 -7.64 -16.97 -10.48
CA ARG A 246 -9.00 -16.47 -10.44
C ARG A 246 -9.07 -15.08 -11.08
N ASP A 247 -10.18 -14.81 -11.76
CA ASP A 247 -10.50 -13.48 -12.26
C ASP A 247 -11.04 -12.60 -11.12
N PHE A 248 -10.58 -11.36 -11.07
CA PHE A 248 -11.05 -10.38 -10.08
C PHE A 248 -11.56 -9.14 -10.80
N ASP A 249 -12.66 -8.57 -10.31
CA ASP A 249 -13.19 -7.31 -10.82
C ASP A 249 -12.42 -6.12 -10.26
N VAL A 250 -12.00 -6.22 -8.99
CA VAL A 250 -11.40 -5.12 -8.25
C VAL A 250 -10.21 -5.60 -7.42
N VAL A 251 -9.13 -4.81 -7.45
CA VAL A 251 -7.98 -4.94 -6.55
C VAL A 251 -7.90 -3.69 -5.67
N ILE A 252 -7.84 -3.89 -4.36
CA ILE A 252 -7.65 -2.85 -3.37
C ILE A 252 -6.29 -3.04 -2.71
N SER A 253 -5.52 -1.97 -2.61
CA SER A 253 -4.27 -1.91 -1.86
C SER A 253 -4.47 -0.97 -0.68
N GLU A 254 -4.64 -1.55 0.51
CA GLU A 254 -4.81 -0.85 1.78
C GLU A 254 -3.52 -0.96 2.60
N ILE A 255 -3.03 0.19 3.07
CA ILE A 255 -1.83 0.25 3.88
C ILE A 255 -1.83 1.49 4.78
N VAL A 256 -1.47 1.34 6.04
CA VAL A 256 -1.33 2.46 6.97
C VAL A 256 -0.09 3.30 6.68
N GLU A 257 -0.21 4.60 6.93
CA GLU A 257 0.79 5.64 6.70
C GLU A 257 2.21 5.26 7.18
N ARG A 258 2.34 4.74 8.40
CA ARG A 258 3.63 4.32 8.98
C ARG A 258 4.34 3.19 8.22
N ASN A 259 3.62 2.48 7.34
CA ASN A 259 4.12 1.38 6.54
C ASN A 259 4.28 1.76 5.05
N LEU A 260 4.02 3.01 4.64
CA LEU A 260 4.16 3.43 3.23
C LEU A 260 5.56 3.17 2.67
N THR A 261 6.59 3.29 3.52
CA THR A 261 7.98 2.99 3.16
C THR A 261 8.19 1.52 2.80
N ASP A 262 7.35 0.59 3.26
CA ASP A 262 7.49 -0.82 2.89
C ASP A 262 7.30 -1.02 1.38
N LEU A 263 6.46 -0.20 0.72
CA LEU A 263 6.17 -0.32 -0.71
C LEU A 263 7.34 0.12 -1.60
N ILE A 264 8.23 0.99 -1.13
CA ILE A 264 9.42 1.43 -1.88
C ILE A 264 10.62 0.50 -1.68
N HIS A 265 10.54 -0.43 -0.72
CA HIS A 265 11.56 -1.43 -0.41
C HIS A 265 11.19 -2.84 -0.89
N ASN A 266 9.89 -3.14 -1.00
CA ASN A 266 9.38 -4.46 -1.37
C ASN A 266 8.72 -4.41 -2.75
N VAL A 267 9.38 -4.97 -3.77
CA VAL A 267 8.86 -5.01 -5.13
C VAL A 267 7.65 -5.95 -5.24
N PRO A 268 6.51 -5.51 -5.80
CA PRO A 268 5.39 -6.42 -6.10
C PRO A 268 5.80 -7.54 -7.05
N ILE A 269 5.43 -8.78 -6.74
CA ILE A 269 5.62 -9.94 -7.63
C ILE A 269 4.52 -9.87 -8.69
N MET A 270 4.79 -9.12 -9.75
CA MET A 270 3.83 -8.81 -10.81
C MET A 270 4.47 -8.98 -12.19
N PRO A 271 4.04 -9.98 -12.98
CA PRO A 271 4.57 -10.19 -14.33
C PRO A 271 4.23 -9.02 -15.24
N ALA A 272 5.23 -8.29 -15.72
CA ALA A 272 5.03 -7.10 -16.52
C ALA A 272 4.39 -7.41 -17.89
N GLN A 273 3.69 -6.41 -18.42
CA GLN A 273 3.13 -6.44 -19.76
C GLN A 273 3.93 -5.51 -20.67
N PRO A 274 4.10 -5.87 -21.95
CA PRO A 274 4.79 -5.01 -22.89
C PRO A 274 4.00 -3.72 -23.11
N LEU A 275 4.71 -2.59 -23.12
CA LEU A 275 4.13 -1.31 -23.48
C LEU A 275 3.63 -1.32 -24.93
N LYS A 276 2.48 -0.67 -25.16
CA LYS A 276 1.92 -0.47 -26.50
C LYS A 276 2.61 0.73 -27.15
N ASP A 277 3.29 0.49 -28.27
CA ASP A 277 3.91 1.50 -29.13
C ASP A 277 4.69 2.61 -28.40
N PRO A 278 5.70 2.27 -27.57
CA PRO A 278 6.53 3.28 -26.92
C PRO A 278 7.27 4.12 -27.97
N ASP A 279 7.12 5.44 -27.90
CA ASP A 279 7.69 6.43 -28.83
C ASP A 279 9.20 6.62 -28.67
N PHE A 280 9.76 6.17 -27.55
CA PHE A 280 11.16 6.39 -27.17
C PHE A 280 12.15 5.30 -27.62
N LYS A 281 11.78 4.39 -28.54
CA LYS A 281 12.73 3.38 -29.06
C LYS A 281 14.00 3.97 -29.69
N ASN A 282 13.86 5.17 -30.27
CA ASN A 282 14.93 5.93 -30.92
C ASN A 282 15.54 7.01 -30.01
N SER A 283 15.34 6.92 -28.70
CA SER A 283 15.92 7.84 -27.71
C SER A 283 17.45 7.96 -27.86
N GLU A 284 17.97 9.16 -27.60
CA GLU A 284 19.42 9.40 -27.55
C GLU A 284 20.10 8.45 -26.55
N ALA A 285 21.27 7.92 -26.91
CA ALA A 285 22.07 7.09 -26.02
C ALA A 285 22.99 7.98 -25.20
N ILE A 286 22.97 7.79 -23.87
CA ILE A 286 23.90 8.47 -22.96
C ILE A 286 25.06 7.53 -22.59
N ASP A 287 26.22 8.10 -22.26
CA ASP A 287 27.39 7.35 -21.78
C ASP A 287 27.23 6.96 -20.31
N GLN A 288 26.18 6.19 -20.04
CA GLN A 288 25.86 5.59 -18.75
C GLN A 288 25.68 4.10 -18.96
N LYS A 289 25.99 3.32 -17.92
CA LYS A 289 25.80 1.86 -17.95
C LYS A 289 24.89 1.43 -16.82
N MET A 290 24.10 0.40 -17.09
CA MET A 290 23.34 -0.32 -16.07
C MET A 290 23.96 -1.70 -15.84
N ILE A 291 24.05 -2.08 -14.57
CA ILE A 291 24.46 -3.41 -14.13
C ILE A 291 23.19 -4.24 -14.00
N ILE A 292 23.14 -5.41 -14.64
CA ILE A 292 21.94 -6.26 -14.64
C ILE A 292 22.24 -7.66 -14.11
N GLN A 293 21.21 -8.25 -13.49
CA GLN A 293 21.17 -9.64 -13.05
C GLN A 293 19.85 -10.26 -13.52
N ILE A 294 19.93 -11.46 -14.08
CA ILE A 294 18.77 -12.21 -14.57
C ILE A 294 18.72 -13.53 -13.81
N GLU A 295 17.57 -13.81 -13.20
CA GLU A 295 17.37 -15.01 -12.38
C GLU A 295 16.02 -15.65 -12.68
N GLN A 296 15.93 -16.97 -12.47
CA GLN A 296 14.64 -17.66 -12.41
C GLN A 296 14.20 -17.69 -10.96
N GLU A 297 13.08 -17.05 -10.66
CA GLU A 297 12.54 -16.96 -9.31
C GLU A 297 11.04 -17.21 -9.33
N GLN A 298 10.59 -18.19 -8.56
CA GLN A 298 9.18 -18.49 -8.34
C GLN A 298 8.36 -18.67 -9.64
N GLY A 299 8.96 -19.27 -10.67
CA GLY A 299 8.34 -19.50 -11.98
C GLY A 299 8.35 -18.29 -12.92
N LEU A 300 9.00 -17.19 -12.54
CA LEU A 300 9.16 -15.98 -13.33
C LEU A 300 10.64 -15.74 -13.67
N THR A 301 10.87 -15.04 -14.77
CA THR A 301 12.19 -14.44 -15.05
C THR A 301 12.26 -13.09 -14.36
N LYS A 302 13.12 -12.97 -13.36
CA LYS A 302 13.40 -11.70 -12.68
C LYS A 302 14.60 -11.02 -13.33
N ILE A 303 14.43 -9.79 -13.79
CA ILE A 303 15.49 -8.91 -14.28
C ILE A 303 15.62 -7.78 -13.28
N SER A 304 16.73 -7.73 -12.54
CA SER A 304 17.03 -6.64 -11.62
C SER A 304 18.29 -5.92 -12.06
N GLY A 305 18.40 -4.64 -11.71
CA GLY A 305 19.55 -3.85 -12.11
C GLY A 305 19.77 -2.60 -11.29
N PHE A 306 20.95 -2.01 -11.45
CA PHE A 306 21.36 -0.76 -10.82
C PHE A 306 22.04 0.15 -11.83
N ILE A 307 21.73 1.44 -11.75
CA ILE A 307 22.22 2.51 -12.63
C ILE A 307 23.00 3.51 -11.76
N PRO A 308 24.33 3.38 -11.67
CA PRO A 308 25.15 4.22 -10.80
C PRO A 308 25.11 5.70 -11.22
N GLY A 309 25.07 6.61 -10.25
CA GLY A 309 25.20 8.05 -10.47
C GLY A 309 23.98 8.74 -11.09
N LEU A 310 22.87 8.02 -11.27
CA LEU A 310 21.69 8.54 -11.96
C LEU A 310 20.42 8.19 -11.20
N LEU A 311 19.62 9.19 -10.85
CA LEU A 311 18.34 9.04 -10.16
C LEU A 311 17.19 9.17 -11.16
N SER A 312 16.33 8.16 -11.20
CA SER A 312 15.14 8.10 -12.06
C SER A 312 14.19 7.04 -11.53
N ASN A 313 12.93 7.43 -11.33
CA ASN A 313 11.86 6.50 -10.97
C ASN A 313 11.20 5.86 -12.21
N GLU A 314 11.33 6.49 -13.38
CA GLU A 314 10.81 5.98 -14.64
C GLU A 314 11.87 5.16 -15.37
N ILE A 315 11.85 3.85 -15.16
CA ILE A 315 12.79 2.91 -15.76
C ILE A 315 12.04 1.92 -16.65
N TYR A 316 12.56 1.69 -17.85
CA TYR A 316 12.02 0.75 -18.82
C TYR A 316 13.12 -0.18 -19.33
N ILE A 317 12.76 -1.43 -19.54
CA ILE A 317 13.68 -2.47 -19.99
C ILE A 317 13.15 -3.08 -21.27
N GLU A 318 13.99 -3.10 -22.30
CA GLU A 318 13.75 -3.87 -23.51
C GLU A 318 14.33 -5.27 -23.36
N ALA A 319 13.46 -6.27 -23.50
CA ALA A 319 13.80 -7.68 -23.55
C ALA A 319 12.95 -8.33 -24.66
N ASP A 320 13.56 -9.19 -25.47
CA ASP A 320 12.91 -9.86 -26.60
C ASP A 320 12.11 -8.90 -27.51
N GLN A 321 12.72 -7.76 -27.85
CA GLN A 321 12.18 -6.70 -28.73
C GLN A 321 10.90 -6.01 -28.21
N LYS A 322 10.57 -6.23 -26.94
CA LYS A 322 9.45 -5.62 -26.22
C LYS A 322 9.97 -4.78 -25.08
N ILE A 323 9.32 -3.66 -24.80
CA ILE A 323 9.69 -2.75 -23.72
C ILE A 323 8.69 -2.91 -22.58
N TYR A 324 9.19 -3.00 -21.36
CA TYR A 324 8.41 -3.16 -20.15
C TYR A 324 8.76 -2.05 -19.17
N ALA A 325 7.78 -1.55 -18.42
CA ALA A 325 8.07 -0.73 -17.25
C ALA A 325 8.63 -1.61 -16.13
N ALA A 326 9.75 -1.20 -15.53
CA ALA A 326 10.33 -1.84 -14.37
C ALA A 326 9.93 -1.06 -13.11
N PHE A 327 9.75 -1.76 -11.99
CA PHE A 327 9.58 -1.11 -10.70
C PHE A 327 10.92 -0.48 -10.28
N PRO A 328 10.95 0.78 -9.81
CA PRO A 328 12.17 1.46 -9.36
C PRO A 328 12.68 0.96 -7.98
N VAL A 329 12.60 -0.35 -7.73
CA VAL A 329 12.90 -1.00 -6.45
C VAL A 329 14.02 -2.02 -6.67
N LEU A 330 15.06 -1.95 -5.83
CA LEU A 330 16.11 -2.97 -5.80
C LEU A 330 15.62 -4.23 -5.08
N THR A 331 16.14 -5.38 -5.47
CA THR A 331 16.04 -6.60 -4.66
C THR A 331 16.84 -6.44 -3.37
N GLU A 332 16.48 -7.15 -2.30
CA GLU A 332 17.18 -7.12 -1.01
C GLU A 332 18.71 -7.32 -1.17
N GLN A 333 19.12 -8.33 -1.94
CA GLN A 333 20.53 -8.59 -2.25
C GLN A 333 21.23 -7.38 -2.89
N MET A 334 20.56 -6.68 -3.81
CA MET A 334 21.13 -5.50 -4.45
C MET A 334 21.07 -4.27 -3.55
N GLN A 335 20.06 -4.14 -2.68
CA GLN A 335 20.01 -3.08 -1.67
C GLN A 335 21.23 -3.18 -0.75
N GLU A 336 21.58 -4.38 -0.28
CA GLU A 336 22.80 -4.59 0.52
C GLU A 336 24.08 -4.22 -0.24
N ARG A 337 24.15 -4.59 -1.52
CA ARG A 337 25.33 -4.34 -2.36
C ARG A 337 25.54 -2.85 -2.68
N TYR A 338 24.46 -2.11 -2.91
CA TYR A 338 24.47 -0.73 -3.38
C TYR A 338 24.01 0.27 -2.31
N TYR A 339 24.00 -0.13 -1.04
CA TYR A 339 23.45 0.66 0.08
C TYR A 339 24.01 2.09 0.16
N ASP A 340 25.33 2.25 -0.04
CA ASP A 340 26.01 3.55 -0.01
C ASP A 340 26.24 4.16 -1.41
N GLU A 341 25.71 3.53 -2.47
CA GLU A 341 25.88 4.00 -3.83
C GLU A 341 24.72 4.89 -4.27
N ASN A 342 25.04 6.07 -4.79
CA ASN A 342 24.05 6.93 -5.43
C ASN A 342 23.65 6.32 -6.79
N GLY A 343 22.36 6.11 -7.04
CA GLY A 343 21.87 5.58 -8.31
C GLY A 343 20.44 5.07 -8.25
N SER A 344 19.97 4.55 -9.38
CA SER A 344 18.61 4.00 -9.52
C SER A 344 18.65 2.50 -9.60
N GLY A 345 17.88 1.86 -8.75
CA GLY A 345 17.62 0.44 -8.84
C GLY A 345 16.32 0.11 -9.56
N PHE A 346 16.26 -1.07 -10.14
CA PHE A 346 15.02 -1.58 -10.69
C PHE A 346 14.88 -3.08 -10.56
N THR A 347 13.63 -3.54 -10.60
CA THR A 347 13.25 -4.95 -10.69
C THR A 347 12.05 -5.11 -11.62
N LEU A 348 12.12 -6.13 -12.47
CA LEU A 348 11.11 -6.49 -13.46
C LEU A 348 10.89 -8.00 -13.39
N PHE A 349 9.63 -8.45 -13.45
CA PHE A 349 9.30 -9.86 -13.59
C PHE A 349 8.65 -10.12 -14.95
N LEU A 350 9.08 -11.17 -15.65
CA LEU A 350 8.48 -11.66 -16.89
C LEU A 350 7.91 -13.06 -16.67
N ASN A 351 6.75 -13.33 -17.27
CA ASN A 351 6.06 -14.64 -17.22
C ASN A 351 6.62 -15.67 -18.23
N HIS A 352 7.78 -15.40 -18.83
CA HIS A 352 8.44 -16.27 -19.78
C HIS A 352 9.96 -16.22 -19.59
N PRO A 353 10.67 -17.31 -19.88
CA PRO A 353 12.12 -17.30 -19.94
C PRO A 353 12.60 -16.38 -21.08
N ILE A 354 13.71 -15.69 -20.85
CA ILE A 354 14.46 -14.96 -21.90
C ILE A 354 15.68 -15.79 -22.31
N SER A 355 16.12 -15.63 -23.55
CA SER A 355 17.34 -16.31 -24.04
C SER A 355 18.58 -15.76 -23.34
N ASN A 356 19.59 -16.60 -23.11
CA ASN A 356 20.89 -16.15 -22.60
C ASN A 356 21.58 -15.15 -23.56
N ASP A 357 21.22 -15.17 -24.84
CA ASP A 357 21.74 -14.25 -25.85
C ASP A 357 20.87 -12.98 -26.01
N THR A 358 19.79 -12.83 -25.23
CA THR A 358 18.91 -11.66 -25.30
C THR A 358 19.67 -10.42 -24.84
N VAL A 359 19.85 -9.46 -25.76
CA VAL A 359 20.42 -8.14 -25.44
C VAL A 359 19.37 -7.34 -24.68
N ILE A 360 19.72 -6.95 -23.45
CA ILE A 360 18.89 -6.06 -22.63
C ILE A 360 19.28 -4.62 -22.91
N LYS A 361 18.30 -3.76 -23.20
CA LYS A 361 18.51 -2.32 -23.33
C LYS A 361 17.68 -1.59 -22.28
N GLY A 362 18.28 -0.60 -21.64
CA GLY A 362 17.61 0.22 -20.63
C GLY A 362 17.16 1.54 -21.24
N PHE A 363 16.05 2.07 -20.74
CA PHE A 363 15.59 3.43 -20.99
C PHE A 363 15.17 4.05 -19.68
N ILE A 364 15.48 5.33 -19.50
CA ILE A 364 15.06 6.06 -18.30
C ILE A 364 14.58 7.46 -18.64
N ARG A 365 13.76 8.03 -17.75
CA ARG A 365 13.56 9.48 -17.73
C ARG A 365 14.81 10.15 -17.18
N TYR A 366 15.38 11.05 -17.96
CA TYR A 366 16.46 11.93 -17.56
C TYR A 366 16.11 13.36 -17.98
N GLN A 367 15.92 14.24 -17.00
CA GLN A 367 15.29 15.54 -17.21
C GLN A 367 13.91 15.33 -17.87
N ASP A 368 13.59 16.06 -18.94
CA ASP A 368 12.29 15.96 -19.61
C ASP A 368 12.23 14.84 -20.68
N ASN A 369 13.35 14.15 -20.94
CA ASN A 369 13.47 13.21 -22.06
C ASN A 369 13.63 11.76 -21.60
N ILE A 370 13.18 10.81 -22.42
CA ILE A 370 13.65 9.43 -22.31
C ILE A 370 14.97 9.28 -23.05
N VAL A 371 15.95 8.70 -22.37
CA VAL A 371 17.28 8.37 -22.92
C VAL A 371 17.52 6.87 -22.82
N SER A 372 18.36 6.32 -23.71
CA SER A 372 18.76 4.92 -23.67
C SER A 372 20.11 4.70 -23.00
N ILE A 373 20.23 3.57 -22.31
CA ILE A 373 21.38 3.15 -21.52
C ILE A 373 21.77 1.73 -21.94
N GLN A 374 23.08 1.49 -22.09
CA GLN A 374 23.59 0.17 -22.41
C GLN A 374 23.70 -0.72 -21.15
N SER A 375 23.35 -2.00 -21.29
CA SER A 375 23.58 -2.99 -20.23
C SER A 375 25.02 -3.48 -20.24
N LEU A 376 25.61 -3.65 -19.06
CA LEU A 376 26.71 -4.59 -18.84
C LEU A 376 26.11 -5.85 -18.21
N SER A 377 26.09 -6.95 -18.97
CA SER A 377 25.76 -8.27 -18.43
C SER A 377 26.95 -8.81 -17.63
N TYR A 378 26.70 -9.32 -16.43
CA TYR A 378 27.65 -10.17 -15.70
C TYR A 378 27.36 -11.64 -15.93
#